data_AF-A0A8T7BXP1-F1
#
_entry.id   AF-A0A8T7BXP1-F1
#
_cell.length_a   1.000
_cell.length_b   1.000
_cell.length_c   1.000
_cell.angle_alpha   90.00
_cell.angle_beta   90.00
_cell.angle_gamma   90.00
#
_symmetry.space_group_name_H-M   'P 1'
#
loop_
_entity.id
_entity.type
_entity.pdbx_description
1 polymer ?
#
loop_
_entity_poly.entity_id
_entity_poly.type
_entity_poly.pdbx_seq_one_letter_code
_entity_poly.pdbx_strand_id
1 'polypeptide(L)'
;MNTTDQPADNNDPGGLHDPAIVAAKHADAHSASLTARVEQLIDAHIADNPLYEAARKQGQEIAAIVKDFGMDEAMLAGTLLYPLVKCGAISRTQVQKNFGGELNALVREIVKLSDFGFPQNWNPDAGLDGRQIDALRKMLLAIAEDVRLVLVRLADQLHRLRRAKSASADERRQIALETREIFAPLASRLGIWQIKWELEDLAFRFLQPDDYQKIARWLDERRTDREAYIADVIAGIEAQVAAAGITATVQGRPKHIYSIWRKMQLKGLDFQQVFDVRAVRVLLDSVADCYTVLGIVHGNWPYLAGEFDDYIATPKENNYQSLHTAVIGPEHKTVEIQIRTHEMHQHAELGVAAHWSYKEGTAANPSYH
;
A
#
# COMPACT_ATOMS: atom_id res chain seq x y z
N MET A 1 10.30 21.73 -82.08
CA MET A 1 9.53 20.53 -82.48
C MET A 1 10.15 19.36 -81.76
N ASN A 2 9.44 18.87 -80.74
CA ASN A 2 9.89 17.83 -79.80
C ASN A 2 9.91 16.46 -80.46
N THR A 3 11.00 15.72 -80.24
CA THR A 3 11.04 14.27 -80.39
C THR A 3 11.60 13.67 -79.09
N THR A 4 10.70 12.98 -78.43
CA THR A 4 10.81 12.04 -77.31
C THR A 4 11.84 10.94 -77.60
N ASP A 5 12.74 10.62 -76.67
CA ASP A 5 12.66 9.43 -75.80
C ASP A 5 13.98 9.24 -75.02
N GLN A 6 13.89 8.99 -73.71
CA GLN A 6 15.01 8.65 -72.84
C GLN A 6 15.47 7.20 -73.05
N PRO A 7 16.74 6.89 -72.72
CA PRO A 7 16.95 5.67 -71.93
C PRO A 7 17.95 5.80 -70.77
N ALA A 8 17.66 5.02 -69.73
CA ALA A 8 18.54 4.45 -68.70
C ALA A 8 19.29 5.40 -67.75
N ASP A 9 18.76 5.52 -66.53
CA ASP A 9 19.54 5.89 -65.35
C ASP A 9 19.58 4.70 -64.39
N ASN A 10 20.77 4.18 -64.15
CA ASN A 10 21.05 3.09 -63.23
C ASN A 10 22.47 3.32 -62.70
N ASN A 11 22.60 4.03 -61.58
CA ASN A 11 23.66 3.80 -60.58
C ASN A 11 23.41 4.67 -59.34
N ASP A 12 22.87 4.01 -58.31
CA ASP A 12 22.95 4.40 -56.91
C ASP A 12 24.33 4.02 -56.36
N PRO A 13 25.03 4.93 -55.65
CA PRO A 13 25.92 4.46 -54.61
C PRO A 13 25.70 5.21 -53.29
N GLY A 14 25.27 4.46 -52.28
CA GLY A 14 25.94 4.48 -50.98
C GLY A 14 25.44 5.53 -49.99
N GLY A 15 24.29 5.26 -49.38
CA GLY A 15 23.96 5.82 -48.07
C GLY A 15 24.90 5.26 -46.99
N LEU A 16 25.91 6.05 -46.61
CA LEU A 16 26.73 5.76 -45.42
C LEU A 16 25.84 5.72 -44.19
N HIS A 17 25.76 4.54 -43.57
CA HIS A 17 25.33 4.37 -42.18
C HIS A 17 26.31 5.12 -41.27
N ASP A 18 25.90 6.28 -40.77
CA ASP A 18 26.68 7.05 -39.80
C ASP A 18 26.74 6.29 -38.45
N PRO A 19 27.92 5.77 -38.04
CA PRO A 19 28.06 5.04 -36.77
C PRO A 19 27.78 5.91 -35.54
N ALA A 20 27.75 7.24 -35.67
CA ALA A 20 27.41 8.16 -34.58
C ALA A 20 25.93 8.09 -34.18
N ILE A 21 25.01 7.80 -35.10
CA ILE A 21 23.56 7.71 -34.83
C ILE A 21 23.22 6.37 -34.14
N VAL A 22 23.95 5.30 -34.49
CA VAL A 22 23.82 3.99 -33.83
C VAL A 22 24.45 4.02 -32.44
N ALA A 23 25.59 4.72 -32.27
CA ALA A 23 26.21 4.94 -30.97
C ALA A 23 25.35 5.81 -30.03
N ALA A 24 24.65 6.82 -30.55
CA ALA A 24 23.73 7.64 -29.75
C ALA A 24 22.51 6.85 -29.23
N LYS A 25 21.94 5.94 -30.04
CA LYS A 25 20.88 5.02 -29.59
C LYS A 25 21.35 3.98 -28.57
N HIS A 26 22.62 3.60 -28.60
CA HIS A 26 23.21 2.69 -27.61
C HIS A 26 23.69 3.40 -26.33
N ALA A 27 24.02 4.69 -26.38
CA ALA A 27 24.42 5.48 -25.23
C ALA A 27 23.24 5.85 -24.30
N ASP A 28 22.05 6.14 -24.86
CA ASP A 28 20.84 6.42 -24.06
C ASP A 28 20.33 5.18 -23.29
N ALA A 29 20.60 3.97 -23.79
CA ALA A 29 20.14 2.73 -23.17
C ALA A 29 20.88 2.37 -21.86
N HIS A 30 22.04 2.98 -21.59
CA HIS A 30 22.81 2.76 -20.36
C HIS A 30 22.57 3.82 -19.27
N SER A 31 21.91 4.93 -19.58
CA SER A 31 21.48 5.95 -18.60
C SER A 31 20.05 5.71 -18.09
N ALA A 32 19.31 4.78 -18.69
CA ALA A 32 17.95 4.45 -18.30
C ALA A 32 17.95 3.64 -17.00
N SER A 33 17.06 4.03 -16.09
CA SER A 33 16.81 3.35 -14.82
C SER A 33 16.49 1.86 -15.06
N LEU A 34 16.87 0.95 -14.15
CA LEU A 34 16.59 -0.49 -14.27
C LEU A 34 15.11 -0.76 -14.55
N THR A 35 14.21 -0.01 -13.92
CA THR A 35 12.76 -0.04 -14.14
C THR A 35 12.38 0.31 -15.59
N ALA A 36 12.93 1.38 -16.16
CA ALA A 36 12.68 1.78 -17.54
C ALA A 36 13.15 0.71 -18.54
N ARG A 37 14.31 0.09 -18.28
CA ARG A 37 14.82 -1.02 -19.10
C ARG A 37 13.94 -2.26 -19.03
N VAL A 38 13.35 -2.54 -17.86
CA VAL A 38 12.36 -3.61 -17.70
C VAL A 38 11.09 -3.30 -18.47
N GLU A 39 10.55 -2.09 -18.35
CA GLU A 39 9.35 -1.69 -19.10
C GLU A 39 9.57 -1.81 -20.62
N GLN A 40 10.73 -1.41 -21.12
CA GLN A 40 11.06 -1.57 -22.54
C GLN A 40 11.08 -3.04 -22.99
N LEU A 41 11.59 -3.96 -22.16
CA LEU A 41 11.56 -5.40 -22.46
C LEU A 41 10.11 -5.93 -22.47
N ILE A 42 9.29 -5.47 -21.52
CA ILE A 42 7.89 -5.84 -21.42
C ILE A 42 7.14 -5.35 -22.66
N ASP A 43 7.30 -4.08 -23.05
CA ASP A 43 6.65 -3.50 -24.23
C ASP A 43 6.98 -4.29 -25.50
N ALA A 44 8.22 -4.72 -25.66
CA ALA A 44 8.61 -5.58 -26.79
C ALA A 44 7.85 -6.93 -26.78
N HIS A 45 7.72 -7.59 -25.63
CA HIS A 45 7.00 -8.88 -25.54
C HIS A 45 5.48 -8.72 -25.72
N ILE A 46 4.91 -7.62 -25.23
CA ILE A 46 3.48 -7.33 -25.39
C ILE A 46 3.14 -7.00 -26.84
N ALA A 47 3.99 -6.24 -27.53
CA ALA A 47 3.82 -5.96 -28.96
C ALA A 47 3.75 -7.26 -29.78
N ASP A 48 4.54 -8.27 -29.41
CA ASP A 48 4.55 -9.58 -30.05
C ASP A 48 3.35 -10.46 -29.64
N ASN A 49 2.83 -10.30 -28.42
CA ASN A 49 1.72 -11.12 -27.92
C ASN A 49 0.78 -10.34 -26.96
N PRO A 50 -0.31 -9.75 -27.48
CA PRO A 50 -1.28 -8.97 -26.69
C PRO A 50 -2.00 -9.76 -25.59
N LEU A 51 -1.93 -11.11 -25.58
CA LEU A 51 -2.56 -11.94 -24.54
C LEU A 51 -1.96 -11.69 -23.14
N TYR A 52 -0.74 -11.15 -23.07
CA TYR A 52 -0.04 -10.88 -21.81
C TYR A 52 -0.30 -9.48 -21.24
N GLU A 53 -1.13 -8.67 -21.88
CA GLU A 53 -1.47 -7.31 -21.41
C GLU A 53 -2.07 -7.30 -20.01
N ALA A 54 -2.86 -8.34 -19.67
CA ALA A 54 -3.40 -8.49 -18.32
C ALA A 54 -2.31 -8.70 -17.26
N ALA A 55 -1.24 -9.44 -17.59
CA ALA A 55 -0.11 -9.69 -16.70
C ALA A 55 0.78 -8.45 -16.56
N ARG A 56 1.00 -7.69 -17.65
CA ARG A 56 1.63 -6.36 -17.58
C ARG A 56 0.89 -5.44 -16.63
N LYS A 57 -0.44 -5.32 -16.81
CA LYS A 57 -1.28 -4.45 -16.00
C LYS A 57 -1.27 -4.85 -14.53
N GLN A 58 -1.28 -6.16 -14.23
CA GLN A 58 -1.08 -6.66 -12.88
C GLN A 58 0.24 -6.17 -12.27
N GLY A 59 1.35 -6.31 -13.01
CA GLY A 59 2.67 -5.87 -12.55
C GLY A 59 2.71 -4.37 -12.26
N GLN A 60 2.14 -3.55 -13.14
CA GLN A 60 2.07 -2.09 -12.97
C GLN A 60 1.19 -1.68 -11.78
N GLU A 61 0.02 -2.28 -11.60
CA GLU A 61 -0.87 -1.98 -10.48
C GLU A 61 -0.23 -2.35 -9.13
N ILE A 62 0.52 -3.45 -9.05
CA ILE A 62 1.20 -3.88 -7.84
C ILE A 62 2.44 -3.02 -7.58
N ALA A 63 3.22 -2.73 -8.63
CA ALA A 63 4.36 -1.81 -8.55
C ALA A 63 3.93 -0.43 -8.02
N ALA A 64 2.78 0.07 -8.47
CA ALA A 64 2.22 1.32 -7.98
C ALA A 64 1.88 1.26 -6.48
N ILE A 65 1.31 0.16 -5.99
CA ILE A 65 1.04 -0.02 -4.55
C ILE A 65 2.34 -0.03 -3.75
N VAL A 66 3.34 -0.82 -4.16
CA VAL A 66 4.58 -0.97 -3.37
C VAL A 66 5.51 0.24 -3.46
N LYS A 67 5.40 1.07 -4.50
CA LYS A 67 6.17 2.31 -4.66
C LYS A 67 5.97 3.28 -3.49
N ASP A 68 4.77 3.34 -2.94
CA ASP A 68 4.44 4.20 -1.79
C ASP A 68 5.16 3.76 -0.49
N PHE A 69 5.74 2.56 -0.46
CA PHE A 69 6.46 2.00 0.69
C PHE A 69 7.98 2.15 0.58
N GLY A 70 8.47 2.96 -0.36
CA GLY A 70 9.90 3.26 -0.53
C GLY A 70 10.72 2.06 -0.98
N MET A 71 10.19 1.28 -1.92
CA MET A 71 10.90 0.14 -2.51
C MET A 71 12.06 0.60 -3.39
N ASP A 72 13.17 -0.14 -3.31
CA ASP A 72 14.31 0.05 -4.20
C ASP A 72 13.96 -0.27 -5.66
N GLU A 73 14.83 0.16 -6.56
CA GLU A 73 14.58 0.00 -7.99
C GLU A 73 14.54 -1.48 -8.42
N ALA A 74 15.34 -2.33 -7.78
CA ALA A 74 15.38 -3.76 -8.06
C ALA A 74 14.05 -4.45 -7.71
N MET A 75 13.43 -4.11 -6.58
CA MET A 75 12.14 -4.62 -6.15
C MET A 75 11.01 -4.15 -7.04
N LEU A 76 11.03 -2.88 -7.47
CA LEU A 76 10.06 -2.37 -8.44
C LEU A 76 10.20 -3.10 -9.79
N ALA A 77 11.42 -3.23 -10.31
CA ALA A 77 11.71 -3.99 -11.52
C ALA A 77 11.27 -5.46 -11.40
N GLY A 78 11.53 -6.10 -10.26
CA GLY A 78 11.11 -7.47 -9.99
C GLY A 78 9.59 -7.61 -9.93
N THR A 79 8.91 -6.63 -9.35
CA THR A 79 7.45 -6.57 -9.24
C THR A 79 6.78 -6.42 -10.61
N LEU A 80 7.36 -5.64 -11.51
CA LEU A 80 6.87 -5.51 -12.89
C LEU A 80 7.02 -6.83 -13.67
N LEU A 81 8.12 -7.55 -13.47
CA LEU A 81 8.43 -8.79 -14.20
C LEU A 81 7.66 -10.01 -13.68
N TYR A 82 7.38 -10.09 -12.38
CA TYR A 82 6.91 -11.36 -11.79
C TYR A 82 5.64 -11.93 -12.43
N PRO A 83 4.59 -11.16 -12.80
CA PRO A 83 3.38 -11.74 -13.38
C PRO A 83 3.64 -12.33 -14.77
N LEU A 84 4.52 -11.67 -15.54
CA LEU A 84 4.94 -12.11 -16.88
C LEU A 84 5.82 -13.35 -16.81
N VAL A 85 6.67 -13.46 -15.80
CA VAL A 85 7.44 -14.68 -15.55
C VAL A 85 6.52 -15.81 -15.07
N LYS A 86 5.52 -15.51 -14.23
CA LYS A 86 4.56 -16.50 -13.71
C LYS A 86 3.69 -17.10 -14.81
N CYS A 87 3.22 -16.30 -15.78
CA CYS A 87 2.43 -16.80 -16.91
C CYS A 87 3.27 -17.35 -18.07
N GLY A 88 4.61 -17.33 -17.95
CA GLY A 88 5.54 -17.86 -18.95
C GLY A 88 5.79 -16.94 -20.16
N ALA A 89 5.32 -15.69 -20.13
CA ALA A 89 5.57 -14.70 -21.18
C ALA A 89 7.05 -14.32 -21.29
N ILE A 90 7.73 -14.21 -20.13
CA ILE A 90 9.16 -13.93 -20.04
C ILE A 90 9.83 -15.08 -19.28
N SER A 91 10.87 -15.67 -19.86
CA SER A 91 11.60 -16.74 -19.21
C SER A 91 12.64 -16.19 -18.23
N ARG A 92 12.96 -16.99 -17.20
CA ARG A 92 14.03 -16.65 -16.25
C ARG A 92 15.42 -16.54 -16.91
N THR A 93 15.65 -17.24 -18.03
CA THR A 93 16.90 -17.11 -18.80
C THR A 93 16.97 -15.76 -19.52
N GLN A 94 15.83 -15.23 -19.99
CA GLN A 94 15.76 -13.86 -20.53
C GLN A 94 16.03 -12.82 -19.44
N VAL A 95 15.45 -12.98 -18.24
CA VAL A 95 15.72 -12.06 -17.12
C VAL A 95 17.21 -12.07 -16.75
N GLN A 96 17.80 -13.25 -16.60
CA GLN A 96 19.23 -13.41 -16.30
C GLN A 96 20.13 -12.73 -17.35
N LYS A 97 19.82 -12.90 -18.63
CA LYS A 97 20.62 -12.36 -19.73
C LYS A 97 20.54 -10.83 -19.83
N ASN A 98 19.36 -10.26 -19.61
CA ASN A 98 19.13 -8.82 -19.80
C ASN A 98 19.45 -7.98 -18.56
N PHE A 99 19.32 -8.54 -17.35
CA PHE A 99 19.40 -7.79 -16.08
C PHE A 99 20.30 -8.41 -15.01
N GLY A 100 20.88 -9.59 -15.27
CA GLY A 100 21.84 -10.23 -14.36
C GLY A 100 21.22 -11.16 -13.31
N GLY A 101 22.09 -11.68 -12.45
CA GLY A 101 21.75 -12.73 -11.47
C GLY A 101 20.91 -12.25 -10.30
N GLU A 102 21.14 -11.02 -9.85
CA GLU A 102 20.46 -10.44 -8.69
C GLU A 102 18.96 -10.27 -8.95
N LEU A 103 18.58 -9.59 -10.04
CA LEU A 103 17.16 -9.43 -10.39
C LEU A 103 16.48 -10.78 -10.68
N ASN A 104 17.17 -11.72 -11.33
CA ASN A 104 16.62 -13.05 -11.58
C ASN A 104 16.39 -13.84 -10.28
N ALA A 105 17.29 -13.71 -9.30
CA ALA A 105 17.11 -14.31 -7.97
C ALA A 105 15.92 -13.67 -7.26
N LEU A 106 15.80 -12.34 -7.30
CA LEU A 106 14.71 -11.61 -6.69
C LEU A 106 13.34 -11.99 -7.27
N VAL A 107 13.21 -11.96 -8.60
CA VAL A 107 11.98 -12.38 -9.30
C VAL A 107 11.61 -13.83 -8.97
N ARG A 108 12.60 -14.71 -8.84
CA ARG A 108 12.36 -16.10 -8.41
C ARG A 108 11.74 -16.16 -7.02
N GLU A 109 12.23 -15.39 -6.06
CA GLU A 109 11.66 -15.37 -4.71
C GLU A 109 10.25 -14.74 -4.69
N ILE A 110 10.02 -13.67 -5.46
CA ILE A 110 8.68 -13.08 -5.62
C ILE A 110 7.69 -14.10 -6.19
N VAL A 111 8.06 -14.82 -7.26
CA VAL A 111 7.19 -15.84 -7.88
C VAL A 111 6.87 -16.95 -6.89
N LYS A 112 7.87 -17.50 -6.17
CA LYS A 112 7.65 -18.53 -5.14
C LYS A 112 6.68 -18.06 -4.06
N LEU A 113 6.81 -16.82 -3.60
CA LEU A 113 5.92 -16.25 -2.60
C LEU A 113 4.53 -15.93 -3.15
N SER A 114 4.40 -15.63 -4.44
CA SER A 114 3.09 -15.41 -5.08
C SER A 114 2.20 -16.65 -5.12
N ASP A 115 2.78 -17.85 -5.02
CA ASP A 115 2.04 -19.11 -4.93
C ASP A 115 1.60 -19.43 -3.49
N PHE A 116 2.01 -18.60 -2.52
CA PHE A 116 1.62 -18.76 -1.13
C PHE A 116 0.18 -18.28 -0.90
N GLY A 117 -0.70 -19.19 -0.51
CA GLY A 117 -2.11 -18.91 -0.28
C GLY A 117 -2.90 -20.16 0.12
N PHE A 118 -4.19 -20.00 0.37
CA PHE A 118 -5.07 -21.16 0.57
C PHE A 118 -5.22 -21.95 -0.75
N PRO A 119 -5.12 -23.30 -0.73
CA PRO A 119 -5.50 -24.12 -1.87
C PRO A 119 -6.95 -23.81 -2.30
N GLN A 120 -7.28 -24.01 -3.58
CA GLN A 120 -8.65 -23.86 -4.11
C GLN A 120 -9.72 -24.63 -3.32
N ASN A 121 -9.32 -25.69 -2.61
CA ASN A 121 -10.22 -26.56 -1.86
C ASN A 121 -10.17 -26.34 -0.34
N TRP A 122 -9.69 -25.18 0.13
CA TRP A 122 -9.63 -24.90 1.56
C TRP A 122 -11.03 -24.70 2.16
N ASN A 123 -11.29 -25.37 3.28
CA ASN A 123 -12.52 -25.26 4.07
C ASN A 123 -12.22 -24.54 5.40
N PRO A 124 -12.93 -23.44 5.73
CA PRO A 124 -12.83 -22.75 7.01
C PRO A 124 -12.99 -23.65 8.26
N ASP A 125 -13.82 -24.68 8.17
CA ASP A 125 -14.15 -25.55 9.31
C ASP A 125 -13.09 -26.61 9.60
N ALA A 126 -12.15 -26.83 8.67
CA ALA A 126 -11.13 -27.88 8.78
C ALA A 126 -9.82 -27.40 9.45
N GLY A 127 -9.72 -26.11 9.79
CA GLY A 127 -8.48 -25.50 10.28
C GLY A 127 -7.39 -25.43 9.21
N LEU A 128 -6.19 -24.98 9.61
CA LEU A 128 -5.02 -24.98 8.74
C LEU A 128 -4.41 -26.40 8.70
N ASP A 129 -4.30 -26.99 7.51
CA ASP A 129 -3.62 -28.28 7.38
C ASP A 129 -2.10 -28.15 7.66
N GLY A 130 -1.40 -29.28 7.86
CA GLY A 130 0.05 -29.26 8.14
C GLY A 130 0.90 -28.60 7.05
N ARG A 131 0.46 -28.63 5.78
CA ARG A 131 1.14 -27.96 4.66
C ARG A 131 0.95 -26.44 4.73
N GLN A 132 -0.19 -25.97 5.20
CA GLN A 132 -0.51 -24.56 5.41
C GLN A 132 0.24 -23.98 6.62
N ILE A 133 0.40 -24.76 7.69
CA ILE A 133 1.26 -24.39 8.82
C ILE A 133 2.73 -24.27 8.36
N ASP A 134 3.22 -25.22 7.57
CA ASP A 134 4.58 -25.15 7.02
C ASP A 134 4.74 -24.04 5.99
N ALA A 135 3.71 -23.74 5.20
CA ALA A 135 3.72 -22.63 4.27
C ALA A 135 3.70 -21.28 5.01
N LEU A 136 2.88 -21.14 6.06
CA LEU A 136 2.87 -19.97 6.94
C LEU A 136 4.23 -19.82 7.64
N ARG A 137 4.84 -20.91 8.10
CA ARG A 137 6.21 -20.94 8.62
C ARG A 137 7.22 -20.47 7.57
N LYS A 138 7.11 -20.92 6.32
CA LYS A 138 7.98 -20.46 5.20
C LYS A 138 7.77 -18.99 4.87
N MET A 139 6.54 -18.49 4.93
CA MET A 139 6.27 -17.06 4.77
C MET A 139 6.89 -16.27 5.93
N LEU A 140 6.75 -16.74 7.17
CA LEU A 140 7.38 -16.14 8.35
C LEU A 140 8.92 -16.19 8.26
N LEU A 141 9.50 -17.24 7.69
CA LEU A 141 10.94 -17.32 7.39
C LEU A 141 11.33 -16.34 6.28
N ALA A 142 10.50 -16.18 5.25
CA ALA A 142 10.73 -15.19 4.20
C ALA A 142 10.64 -13.75 4.72
N ILE A 143 9.80 -13.47 5.73
CA ILE A 143 9.82 -12.18 6.46
C ILE A 143 11.17 -11.99 7.17
N ALA A 144 11.76 -13.06 7.72
CA ALA A 144 13.06 -13.00 8.37
C ALA A 144 14.22 -12.76 7.38
N GLU A 145 14.06 -13.18 6.12
CA GLU A 145 15.05 -12.96 5.05
C GLU A 145 14.88 -11.60 4.35
N ASP A 146 13.66 -11.23 3.93
CA ASP A 146 13.36 -9.95 3.30
C ASP A 146 11.87 -9.57 3.41
N VAL A 147 11.55 -8.61 4.28
CA VAL A 147 10.19 -8.10 4.47
C VAL A 147 9.58 -7.47 3.20
N ARG A 148 10.43 -7.00 2.27
CA ARG A 148 9.98 -6.36 1.02
C ARG A 148 9.23 -7.33 0.12
N LEU A 149 9.63 -8.60 0.13
CA LEU A 149 8.93 -9.65 -0.60
C LEU A 149 7.50 -9.87 -0.07
N VAL A 150 7.32 -9.72 1.24
CA VAL A 150 6.00 -9.84 1.87
C VAL A 150 5.13 -8.63 1.56
N LEU A 151 5.71 -7.44 1.47
CA LEU A 151 5.01 -6.24 1.00
C LEU A 151 4.51 -6.42 -0.44
N VAL A 152 5.33 -6.96 -1.35
CA VAL A 152 4.89 -7.33 -2.71
C VAL A 152 3.74 -8.33 -2.67
N ARG A 153 3.81 -9.35 -1.80
CA ARG A 153 2.73 -10.32 -1.67
C ARG A 153 1.43 -9.72 -1.12
N LEU A 154 1.51 -8.82 -0.14
CA LEU A 154 0.36 -8.09 0.39
C LEU A 154 -0.27 -7.19 -0.68
N ALA A 155 0.55 -6.51 -1.48
CA ALA A 155 0.11 -5.69 -2.60
C ALA A 155 -0.57 -6.51 -3.70
N ASP A 156 -0.03 -7.70 -4.03
CA ASP A 156 -0.66 -8.65 -4.95
C ASP A 156 -2.02 -9.13 -4.43
N GLN A 157 -2.13 -9.46 -3.14
CA GLN A 157 -3.43 -9.83 -2.56
C GLN A 157 -4.44 -8.67 -2.62
N LEU A 158 -3.99 -7.45 -2.34
CA LEU A 158 -4.83 -6.26 -2.44
C LEU A 158 -5.31 -6.04 -3.88
N HIS A 159 -4.42 -6.19 -4.87
CA HIS A 159 -4.76 -6.17 -6.28
C HIS A 159 -5.82 -7.24 -6.64
N ARG A 160 -5.62 -8.49 -6.19
CA ARG A 160 -6.60 -9.58 -6.39
C ARG A 160 -7.96 -9.22 -5.81
N LEU A 161 -8.02 -8.69 -4.59
CA LEU A 161 -9.27 -8.26 -3.96
C LEU A 161 -9.97 -7.11 -4.71
N ARG A 162 -9.22 -6.09 -5.13
CA ARG A 162 -9.77 -4.97 -5.91
C ARG A 162 -10.42 -5.47 -7.22
N ARG A 163 -9.81 -6.47 -7.86
CA ARG A 163 -10.31 -7.09 -9.10
C ARG A 163 -11.36 -8.18 -8.89
N ALA A 164 -11.50 -8.72 -7.69
CA ALA A 164 -12.45 -9.78 -7.39
C ALA A 164 -13.91 -9.38 -7.67
N LYS A 165 -14.23 -8.08 -7.78
CA LYS A 165 -15.56 -7.60 -8.19
C LYS A 165 -16.09 -8.23 -9.50
N SER A 166 -15.23 -8.66 -10.43
CA SER A 166 -15.63 -9.34 -11.66
C SER A 166 -15.51 -10.88 -11.62
N ALA A 167 -14.94 -11.45 -10.55
CA ALA A 167 -14.74 -12.89 -10.39
C ALA A 167 -16.05 -13.64 -10.06
N SER A 168 -16.04 -14.97 -10.03
CA SER A 168 -17.20 -15.76 -9.57
C SER A 168 -17.48 -15.53 -8.07
N ALA A 169 -18.68 -15.86 -7.59
CA ALA A 169 -19.03 -15.70 -6.18
C ALA A 169 -18.11 -16.54 -5.25
N ASP A 170 -17.79 -17.76 -5.68
CA ASP A 170 -16.91 -18.67 -4.94
C ASP A 170 -15.48 -18.15 -4.89
N GLU A 171 -14.95 -17.68 -6.02
CA GLU A 171 -13.61 -17.11 -6.08
C GLU A 171 -13.50 -15.83 -5.23
N ARG A 172 -14.50 -14.94 -5.29
CA ARG A 172 -14.58 -13.76 -4.40
C ARG A 172 -14.52 -14.14 -2.94
N ARG A 173 -15.34 -15.12 -2.54
CA ARG A 173 -15.40 -15.59 -1.15
C ARG A 173 -14.06 -16.18 -0.72
N GLN A 174 -13.43 -16.98 -1.58
CA GLN A 174 -12.14 -17.59 -1.28
C GLN A 174 -11.04 -16.53 -1.08
N ILE A 175 -10.90 -15.58 -2.01
CA ILE A 175 -9.92 -14.48 -1.91
C ILE A 175 -10.18 -13.66 -0.63
N ALA A 176 -11.44 -13.38 -0.32
CA ALA A 176 -11.81 -12.60 0.86
C ALA A 176 -11.53 -13.33 2.18
N LEU A 177 -11.82 -14.65 2.25
CA LEU A 177 -11.47 -15.48 3.40
C LEU A 177 -9.96 -15.53 3.59
N GLU A 178 -9.22 -15.78 2.52
CA GLU A 178 -7.75 -15.78 2.52
C GLU A 178 -7.19 -14.46 3.05
N THR A 179 -7.73 -13.33 2.58
CA THR A 179 -7.34 -12.03 3.09
C THR A 179 -7.63 -11.87 4.57
N ARG A 180 -8.82 -12.25 5.04
CA ARG A 180 -9.22 -12.07 6.44
C ARG A 180 -8.36 -12.90 7.40
N GLU A 181 -8.07 -14.15 7.05
CA GLU A 181 -7.38 -15.09 7.93
C GLU A 181 -5.86 -14.96 7.89
N ILE A 182 -5.28 -14.58 6.75
CA ILE A 182 -3.82 -14.57 6.54
C ILE A 182 -3.29 -13.14 6.38
N PHE A 183 -3.73 -12.45 5.32
CA PHE A 183 -3.05 -11.24 4.86
C PHE A 183 -3.36 -10.00 5.72
N ALA A 184 -4.59 -9.84 6.21
CA ALA A 184 -4.94 -8.74 7.11
C ALA A 184 -4.23 -8.84 8.49
N PRO A 185 -4.21 -10.00 9.16
CA PRO A 185 -3.40 -10.20 10.37
C PRO A 185 -1.91 -9.97 10.12
N LEU A 186 -1.39 -10.41 8.97
CA LEU A 186 0.00 -10.21 8.61
C LEU A 186 0.34 -8.72 8.44
N ALA A 187 -0.46 -7.98 7.67
CA ALA A 187 -0.29 -6.53 7.52
C ALA A 187 -0.35 -5.82 8.88
N SER A 188 -1.21 -6.28 9.80
CA SER A 188 -1.29 -5.77 11.16
C SER A 188 -0.01 -5.99 11.96
N ARG A 189 0.59 -7.18 11.88
CA ARG A 189 1.85 -7.51 12.57
C ARG A 189 3.03 -6.71 12.05
N LEU A 190 3.06 -6.47 10.73
CA LEU A 190 4.07 -5.63 10.10
C LEU A 190 3.83 -4.13 10.30
N GLY A 191 2.72 -3.73 10.92
CA GLY A 191 2.37 -2.33 11.13
C GLY A 191 1.98 -1.57 9.87
N ILE A 192 1.74 -2.26 8.74
CA ILE A 192 1.44 -1.64 7.44
C ILE A 192 -0.05 -1.30 7.40
N TRP A 193 -0.43 -0.23 8.10
CA TRP A 193 -1.83 0.08 8.36
C TRP A 193 -2.59 0.41 7.09
N GLN A 194 -1.96 1.12 6.14
CA GLN A 194 -2.57 1.51 4.86
C GLN A 194 -3.07 0.30 4.05
N ILE A 195 -2.29 -0.77 3.95
CA ILE A 195 -2.73 -1.99 3.25
C ILE A 195 -3.75 -2.75 4.10
N LYS A 196 -3.51 -2.84 5.42
CA LYS A 196 -4.36 -3.61 6.34
C LYS A 196 -5.82 -3.20 6.24
N TRP A 197 -6.13 -1.91 6.40
CA TRP A 197 -7.52 -1.48 6.48
C TRP A 197 -8.26 -1.72 5.17
N GLU A 198 -7.58 -1.57 4.04
CA GLU A 198 -8.19 -1.77 2.74
C GLU A 198 -8.46 -3.26 2.47
N LEU A 199 -7.51 -4.13 2.84
CA LEU A 199 -7.70 -5.58 2.84
C LEU A 199 -8.91 -5.99 3.70
N GLU A 200 -9.03 -5.44 4.91
CA GLU A 200 -10.12 -5.73 5.84
C GLU A 200 -11.49 -5.27 5.29
N ASP A 201 -11.60 -4.04 4.81
CA ASP A 201 -12.86 -3.49 4.28
C ASP A 201 -13.31 -4.22 3.00
N LEU A 202 -12.37 -4.55 2.09
CA LEU A 202 -12.68 -5.31 0.88
C LEU A 202 -13.06 -6.76 1.19
N ALA A 203 -12.35 -7.42 2.11
CA ALA A 203 -12.72 -8.77 2.55
C ALA A 203 -14.10 -8.76 3.21
N PHE A 204 -14.37 -7.80 4.10
CA PHE A 204 -15.66 -7.65 4.77
C PHE A 204 -16.80 -7.46 3.77
N ARG A 205 -16.60 -6.62 2.74
CA ARG A 205 -17.57 -6.40 1.66
C ARG A 205 -17.99 -7.68 0.96
N PHE A 206 -17.07 -8.62 0.75
CA PHE A 206 -17.37 -9.88 0.05
C PHE A 206 -17.89 -10.97 0.99
N LEU A 207 -17.45 -11.00 2.25
CA LEU A 207 -17.85 -12.02 3.21
C LEU A 207 -19.20 -11.73 3.87
N GLN A 208 -19.49 -10.45 4.12
CA GLN A 208 -20.71 -10.00 4.81
C GLN A 208 -21.29 -8.76 4.10
N PRO A 209 -21.79 -8.92 2.86
CA PRO A 209 -22.21 -7.80 2.02
C PRO A 209 -23.37 -7.00 2.61
N ASP A 210 -24.31 -7.65 3.31
CA ASP A 210 -25.47 -6.98 3.89
C ASP A 210 -25.07 -6.03 5.02
N ASP A 211 -24.20 -6.48 5.93
CA ASP A 211 -23.72 -5.65 7.04
C ASP A 211 -22.79 -4.54 6.54
N TYR A 212 -21.95 -4.82 5.55
CA TYR A 212 -21.17 -3.80 4.85
C TYR A 212 -22.07 -2.72 4.26
N GLN A 213 -23.12 -3.10 3.51
CA GLN A 213 -24.03 -2.16 2.86
C GLN A 213 -24.82 -1.35 3.88
N LYS A 214 -25.28 -1.96 4.98
CA LYS A 214 -25.93 -1.23 6.08
C LYS A 214 -25.01 -0.13 6.59
N ILE A 215 -23.79 -0.47 7.02
CA ILE A 215 -22.83 0.51 7.56
C ILE A 215 -22.51 1.59 6.53
N ALA A 216 -22.30 1.22 5.26
CA ALA A 216 -21.98 2.16 4.19
C ALA A 216 -23.10 3.19 3.95
N ARG A 217 -24.37 2.76 3.89
CA ARG A 217 -25.52 3.67 3.70
C ARG A 217 -25.65 4.64 4.88
N TRP A 218 -25.55 4.14 6.10
CA TRP A 218 -25.61 4.98 7.30
C TRP A 218 -24.49 6.01 7.36
N LEU A 219 -23.28 5.64 6.95
CA LEU A 219 -22.14 6.57 6.89
C LEU A 219 -22.32 7.66 5.83
N ASP A 220 -23.06 7.38 4.77
CA ASP A 220 -23.37 8.30 3.66
C ASP A 220 -24.49 9.28 4.03
N GLU A 221 -25.58 8.80 4.64
CA GLU A 221 -26.72 9.63 5.08
C GLU A 221 -26.31 10.77 6.02
N ARG A 222 -25.27 10.56 6.84
CA ARG A 222 -24.78 11.55 7.81
C ARG A 222 -23.44 12.18 7.42
N ARG A 223 -23.06 12.05 6.15
CA ARG A 223 -21.76 12.52 5.67
C ARG A 223 -21.59 14.03 5.85
N THR A 224 -22.56 14.81 5.40
CA THR A 224 -22.51 16.28 5.44
C THR A 224 -22.39 16.81 6.88
N ASP A 225 -23.26 16.36 7.78
CA ASP A 225 -23.24 16.77 9.18
C ASP A 225 -21.93 16.39 9.88
N ARG A 226 -21.36 15.24 9.52
CA ARG A 226 -20.08 14.78 10.07
C ARG A 226 -18.92 15.61 9.54
N GLU A 227 -18.89 15.90 8.24
CA GLU A 227 -17.84 16.72 7.62
C GLU A 227 -17.84 18.14 8.17
N ALA A 228 -19.02 18.76 8.31
CA ALA A 228 -19.16 20.09 8.91
C ALA A 228 -18.66 20.11 10.37
N TYR A 229 -19.13 19.17 11.19
CA TYR A 229 -18.69 19.08 12.58
C TYR A 229 -17.19 18.86 12.72
N ILE A 230 -16.61 17.97 11.89
CA ILE A 230 -15.17 17.72 11.91
C ILE A 230 -14.41 19.00 11.53
N ALA A 231 -14.88 19.76 10.54
CA ALA A 231 -14.27 21.02 10.16
C ALA A 231 -14.27 22.04 11.32
N ASP A 232 -15.38 22.13 12.07
CA ASP A 232 -15.46 23.02 13.24
C ASP A 232 -14.48 22.61 14.34
N VAL A 233 -14.35 21.31 14.62
CA VAL A 233 -13.39 20.80 15.60
C VAL A 233 -11.95 21.04 15.14
N ILE A 234 -11.65 20.81 13.85
CA ILE A 234 -10.34 21.07 13.26
C ILE A 234 -9.97 22.55 13.44
N ALA A 235 -10.86 23.46 13.05
CA ALA A 235 -10.64 24.90 13.18
C ALA A 235 -10.43 25.32 14.65
N GLY A 236 -11.18 24.72 15.57
CA GLY A 236 -11.01 24.94 17.01
C GLY A 236 -9.64 24.51 17.53
N ILE A 237 -9.17 23.32 17.15
CA ILE A 237 -7.84 22.82 17.54
C ILE A 237 -6.76 23.70 16.91
N GLU A 238 -6.84 24.00 15.62
CA GLU A 238 -5.84 24.81 14.90
C GLU A 238 -5.69 26.20 15.52
N ALA A 239 -6.80 26.86 15.85
CA ALA A 239 -6.76 28.18 16.49
C ALA A 239 -6.07 28.14 17.86
N GLN A 240 -6.36 27.12 18.68
CA GLN A 240 -5.77 26.99 20.02
C GLN A 240 -4.28 26.65 19.96
N VAL A 241 -3.89 25.76 19.04
CA VAL A 241 -2.49 25.35 18.86
C VAL A 241 -1.67 26.51 18.29
N ALA A 242 -2.22 27.28 17.34
CA ALA A 242 -1.59 28.48 16.82
C ALA A 242 -1.43 29.58 17.89
N ALA A 243 -2.40 29.76 18.77
CA ALA A 243 -2.30 30.70 19.90
C ALA A 243 -1.20 30.33 20.90
N ALA A 244 -0.84 29.04 20.98
CA ALA A 244 0.29 28.54 21.76
C ALA A 244 1.64 28.63 21.01
N GLY A 245 1.66 29.13 19.77
CA GLY A 245 2.87 29.25 18.94
C GLY A 245 3.37 27.92 18.36
N ILE A 246 2.52 26.89 18.33
CA ILE A 246 2.87 25.56 17.83
C ILE A 246 2.35 25.42 16.40
N THR A 247 3.17 24.86 15.51
CA THR A 247 2.74 24.48 14.16
C THR A 247 2.20 23.05 14.19
N ALA A 248 0.98 22.85 13.71
CA ALA A 248 0.36 21.53 13.66
C ALA A 248 -0.46 21.35 12.37
N THR A 249 -0.49 20.12 11.88
CA THR A 249 -1.41 19.73 10.81
C THR A 249 -2.55 18.92 11.40
N VAL A 250 -3.78 19.45 11.34
CA VAL A 250 -4.96 18.82 11.91
C VAL A 250 -5.85 18.28 10.77
N GLN A 251 -6.24 17.01 10.84
CA GLN A 251 -6.98 16.34 9.77
C GLN A 251 -8.09 15.44 10.32
N GLY A 252 -9.22 15.43 9.63
CA GLY A 252 -10.29 14.47 9.88
C GLY A 252 -9.84 13.05 9.52
N ARG A 253 -10.06 12.08 10.41
CA ARG A 253 -9.76 10.67 10.17
C ARG A 253 -11.07 9.91 9.92
N PRO A 254 -11.33 9.44 8.69
CA PRO A 254 -12.43 8.52 8.47
C PRO A 254 -12.15 7.19 9.20
N LYS A 255 -13.16 6.64 9.89
CA LYS A 255 -13.07 5.26 10.42
C LYS A 255 -13.46 4.28 9.32
N HIS A 256 -12.71 3.18 9.23
CA HIS A 256 -12.98 2.10 8.27
C HIS A 256 -14.18 1.26 8.68
N ILE A 257 -14.91 0.75 7.69
CA ILE A 257 -16.20 0.06 7.89
C ILE A 257 -16.03 -1.19 8.75
N TYR A 258 -15.00 -1.98 8.48
CA TYR A 258 -14.72 -3.19 9.23
C TYR A 258 -14.34 -2.90 10.69
N SER A 259 -13.61 -1.81 10.95
CA SER A 259 -13.26 -1.39 12.32
C SER A 259 -14.50 -0.96 13.10
N ILE A 260 -15.46 -0.27 12.45
CA ILE A 260 -16.76 0.08 13.04
C ILE A 260 -17.52 -1.19 13.41
N TRP A 261 -17.67 -2.10 12.44
CA TRP A 261 -18.35 -3.38 12.65
C TRP A 261 -17.72 -4.19 13.79
N ARG A 262 -16.38 -4.29 13.85
CA ARG A 262 -15.68 -5.01 14.92
C ARG A 262 -15.92 -4.38 16.29
N LYS A 263 -15.89 -3.04 16.41
CA LYS A 263 -16.17 -2.32 17.67
C LYS A 263 -17.60 -2.55 18.15
N MET A 264 -18.56 -2.61 17.22
CA MET A 264 -19.95 -2.95 17.50
C MET A 264 -20.10 -4.35 18.08
N GLN A 265 -19.52 -5.36 17.42
CA GLN A 265 -19.62 -6.75 17.87
C GLN A 265 -18.99 -6.95 19.25
N LEU A 266 -17.82 -6.35 19.50
CA LEU A 266 -17.11 -6.51 20.78
C LEU A 266 -17.81 -5.84 21.96
N LYS A 267 -18.40 -4.66 21.75
CA LYS A 267 -19.05 -3.90 22.84
C LYS A 267 -20.56 -4.15 22.94
N GLY A 268 -21.12 -5.00 22.06
CA GLY A 268 -22.57 -5.23 21.98
C GLY A 268 -23.37 -3.96 21.73
N LEU A 269 -22.75 -2.96 21.10
CA LEU A 269 -23.34 -1.63 20.92
C LEU A 269 -24.29 -1.63 19.74
N ASP A 270 -25.43 -0.97 19.92
CA ASP A 270 -26.31 -0.67 18.80
C ASP A 270 -25.63 0.34 17.86
N PHE A 271 -25.99 0.29 16.58
CA PHE A 271 -25.46 1.19 15.55
C PHE A 271 -25.54 2.65 16.01
N GLN A 272 -26.65 3.03 16.65
CA GLN A 272 -26.88 4.37 17.21
C GLN A 272 -25.81 4.86 18.19
N GLN A 273 -25.21 3.94 18.96
CA GLN A 273 -24.25 4.24 20.02
C GLN A 273 -22.80 4.25 19.53
N VAL A 274 -22.50 3.62 18.39
CA VAL A 274 -21.17 3.67 17.76
C VAL A 274 -20.95 4.96 16.95
N PHE A 275 -22.02 5.76 16.75
CA PHE A 275 -22.06 6.91 15.85
C PHE A 275 -21.33 8.18 16.28
N ASP A 276 -20.58 8.18 17.39
CA ASP A 276 -19.46 9.13 17.55
C ASP A 276 -18.25 8.68 16.71
N VAL A 277 -18.48 8.51 15.41
CA VAL A 277 -17.48 8.24 14.38
C VAL A 277 -16.76 9.55 14.02
N ARG A 278 -16.33 10.28 15.03
CA ARG A 278 -15.59 11.54 14.87
C ARG A 278 -14.20 11.28 15.39
N ALA A 279 -13.26 11.31 14.47
CA ALA A 279 -11.86 11.17 14.81
C ALA A 279 -11.09 12.30 14.14
N VAL A 280 -10.24 12.96 14.91
CA VAL A 280 -9.31 13.98 14.42
C VAL A 280 -7.90 13.50 14.71
N ARG A 281 -7.00 13.75 13.77
CA ARG A 281 -5.58 13.48 13.88
C ARG A 281 -4.83 14.80 13.89
N VAL A 282 -3.96 14.98 14.86
CA VAL A 282 -3.05 16.12 14.99
C VAL A 282 -1.63 15.62 14.76
N LEU A 283 -0.95 16.21 13.78
CA LEU A 283 0.44 15.92 13.43
C LEU A 283 1.33 17.09 13.82
N LEU A 284 2.46 16.75 14.45
CA LEU A 284 3.38 17.70 15.08
C LEU A 284 4.84 17.36 14.73
N ASP A 285 5.75 18.29 14.99
CA ASP A 285 7.17 18.10 14.71
C ASP A 285 7.90 17.38 15.84
N SER A 286 7.46 17.56 17.10
CA SER A 286 8.14 16.99 18.26
C SER A 286 7.22 16.25 19.23
N VAL A 287 7.79 15.32 19.99
CA VAL A 287 7.08 14.60 21.05
C VAL A 287 6.65 15.54 22.18
N ALA A 288 7.46 16.56 22.49
CA ALA A 288 7.10 17.56 23.49
C ALA A 288 5.82 18.30 23.09
N ASP A 289 5.71 18.68 21.83
CA ASP A 289 4.50 19.34 21.32
C ASP A 289 3.28 18.42 21.39
N CYS A 290 3.44 17.09 21.20
CA CYS A 290 2.34 16.14 21.36
C CYS A 290 1.70 16.23 22.75
N TYR A 291 2.51 16.31 23.81
CA TYR A 291 2.00 16.44 25.18
C TYR A 291 1.46 17.85 25.47
N THR A 292 2.07 18.89 24.89
CA THR A 292 1.52 20.26 24.99
C THR A 292 0.13 20.35 24.36
N VAL A 293 -0.05 19.81 23.16
CA VAL A 293 -1.34 19.78 22.47
C VAL A 293 -2.35 18.93 23.24
N LEU A 294 -1.94 17.80 23.83
CA LEU A 294 -2.82 17.02 24.72
C LEU A 294 -3.36 17.89 25.87
N GLY A 295 -2.49 18.67 26.51
CA GLY A 295 -2.87 19.60 27.58
C GLY A 295 -3.83 20.69 27.08
N ILE A 296 -3.58 21.26 25.90
CA ILE A 296 -4.47 22.24 25.26
C ILE A 296 -5.86 21.63 25.02
N VAL A 297 -5.92 20.43 24.45
CA VAL A 297 -7.17 19.71 24.16
C VAL A 297 -7.96 19.46 25.45
N HIS A 298 -7.33 18.93 26.50
CA HIS A 298 -7.98 18.65 27.79
C HIS A 298 -8.37 19.91 28.57
N GLY A 299 -7.66 21.03 28.35
CA GLY A 299 -8.01 22.33 28.94
C GLY A 299 -9.25 22.97 28.32
N ASN A 300 -9.54 22.65 27.06
CA ASN A 300 -10.66 23.23 26.31
C ASN A 300 -11.89 22.33 26.24
N TRP A 301 -11.70 21.00 26.24
CA TRP A 301 -12.79 20.03 26.21
C TRP A 301 -12.64 19.00 27.33
N PRO A 302 -13.71 18.71 28.10
CA PRO A 302 -13.70 17.67 29.11
C PRO A 302 -13.32 16.32 28.50
N TYR A 303 -12.30 15.66 29.03
CA TYR A 303 -11.92 14.32 28.59
C TYR A 303 -12.77 13.24 29.25
N LEU A 304 -12.93 12.12 28.55
CA LEU A 304 -13.63 10.94 29.06
C LEU A 304 -12.66 10.06 29.84
N ALA A 305 -12.96 9.85 31.13
CA ALA A 305 -12.14 9.01 31.99
C ALA A 305 -12.08 7.57 31.47
N GLY A 306 -10.87 7.00 31.42
CA GLY A 306 -10.63 5.65 30.90
C GLY A 306 -10.51 5.53 29.38
N GLU A 307 -10.66 6.64 28.64
CA GLU A 307 -10.48 6.69 27.18
C GLU A 307 -9.24 7.54 26.82
N PHE A 308 -8.16 7.39 27.60
CA PHE A 308 -6.83 7.95 27.31
C PHE A 308 -5.79 6.83 27.28
N ASP A 309 -5.06 6.75 26.16
CA ASP A 309 -3.95 5.82 25.98
C ASP A 309 -2.69 6.60 25.53
N ASP A 310 -1.57 6.37 26.23
CA ASP A 310 -0.26 6.89 25.85
C ASP A 310 0.57 5.80 25.14
N TYR A 311 0.37 5.67 23.82
CA TYR A 311 1.19 4.78 23.01
C TYR A 311 2.54 5.37 22.62
N ILE A 312 2.86 6.61 23.00
CA ILE A 312 4.22 7.15 22.83
C ILE A 312 5.12 6.53 23.89
N ALA A 313 4.67 6.56 25.15
CA ALA A 313 5.39 5.97 26.28
C ALA A 313 5.34 4.44 26.28
N THR A 314 4.19 3.86 25.90
CA THR A 314 4.00 2.40 25.82
C THR A 314 3.54 1.99 24.41
N PRO A 315 4.46 1.86 23.44
CA PRO A 315 4.12 1.48 22.08
C PRO A 315 3.41 0.12 22.00
N LYS A 316 2.58 -0.08 20.98
CA LYS A 316 1.99 -1.40 20.70
C LYS A 316 3.05 -2.38 20.18
N GLU A 317 2.71 -3.67 20.13
CA GLU A 317 3.60 -4.74 19.62
C GLU A 317 4.20 -4.46 18.22
N ASN A 318 3.49 -3.69 17.39
CA ASN A 318 3.93 -3.28 16.06
C ASN A 318 4.63 -1.91 16.03
N ASN A 319 5.17 -1.46 17.17
CA ASN A 319 5.79 -0.14 17.38
C ASN A 319 4.88 1.06 17.06
N TYR A 320 3.56 0.87 17.03
CA TYR A 320 2.63 1.99 16.85
C TYR A 320 2.73 2.98 18.01
N GLN A 321 2.94 4.26 17.66
CA GLN A 321 3.04 5.38 18.60
C GLN A 321 2.04 6.49 18.27
N SER A 322 1.33 6.96 19.29
CA SER A 322 0.38 8.08 19.27
C SER A 322 -0.20 8.28 20.67
N LEU A 323 -0.57 9.50 21.03
CA LEU A 323 -1.50 9.75 22.14
C LEU A 323 -2.92 9.60 21.62
N HIS A 324 -3.78 8.85 22.31
CA HIS A 324 -5.20 8.72 22.00
C HIS A 324 -6.00 9.26 23.16
N THR A 325 -6.97 10.12 22.88
CA THR A 325 -7.90 10.60 23.91
C THR A 325 -9.29 10.79 23.33
N ALA A 326 -10.33 10.55 24.13
CA ALA A 326 -11.69 10.94 23.79
C ALA A 326 -12.12 12.15 24.65
N VAL A 327 -12.70 13.16 24.00
CA VAL A 327 -13.21 14.39 24.66
C VAL A 327 -14.65 14.67 24.28
N ILE A 328 -15.35 15.42 25.13
CA ILE A 328 -16.69 15.97 24.84
C ILE A 328 -16.50 17.29 24.10
N GLY A 329 -16.62 17.24 22.77
CA GLY A 329 -16.47 18.38 21.89
C GLY A 329 -17.73 19.26 21.81
N PRO A 330 -17.79 20.16 20.81
CA PRO A 330 -18.97 20.97 20.52
C PRO A 330 -20.24 20.12 20.42
N GLU A 331 -21.40 20.73 20.68
CA GLU A 331 -22.71 20.06 20.63
C GLU A 331 -22.86 18.85 21.59
N HIS A 332 -21.99 18.71 22.60
CA HIS A 332 -21.94 17.59 23.55
C HIS A 332 -21.69 16.22 22.87
N LYS A 333 -20.90 16.21 21.80
CA LYS A 333 -20.60 15.00 21.04
C LYS A 333 -19.16 14.56 21.28
N THR A 334 -18.95 13.25 21.36
CA THR A 334 -17.63 12.68 21.65
C THR A 334 -16.73 12.76 20.43
N VAL A 335 -15.49 13.17 20.63
CA VAL A 335 -14.47 13.23 19.59
C VAL A 335 -13.25 12.45 20.04
N GLU A 336 -12.85 11.47 19.24
CA GLU A 336 -11.56 10.79 19.42
C GLU A 336 -10.47 11.65 18.77
N ILE A 337 -9.44 12.01 19.53
CA ILE A 337 -8.30 12.80 19.06
C ILE A 337 -7.05 11.94 19.15
N GLN A 338 -6.31 11.90 18.06
CA GLN A 338 -5.01 11.23 17.96
C GLN A 338 -3.92 12.25 17.75
N ILE A 339 -2.93 12.28 18.62
CA ILE A 339 -1.84 13.24 18.58
C ILE A 339 -0.53 12.48 18.41
N ARG A 340 0.24 12.81 17.38
CA ARG A 340 1.52 12.15 17.09
C ARG A 340 2.41 13.03 16.22
N THR A 341 3.69 12.68 16.12
CA THR A 341 4.59 13.40 15.23
C THR A 341 4.38 12.99 13.76
N HIS A 342 4.92 13.78 12.83
CA HIS A 342 5.00 13.40 11.41
C HIS A 342 5.77 12.09 11.20
N GLU A 343 6.86 11.87 11.94
CA GLU A 343 7.63 10.62 11.91
C GLU A 343 6.81 9.43 12.43
N MET A 344 6.15 9.58 13.58
CA MET A 344 5.25 8.55 14.13
C MET A 344 4.09 8.26 13.18
N HIS A 345 3.61 9.27 12.46
CA HIS A 345 2.58 9.07 11.44
C HIS A 345 3.10 8.23 10.28
N GLN A 346 4.27 8.55 9.73
CA GLN A 346 4.89 7.79 8.66
C GLN A 346 5.13 6.33 9.09
N HIS A 347 5.67 6.13 10.29
CA HIS A 347 5.87 4.80 10.86
C HIS A 347 4.55 4.05 11.05
N ALA A 348 3.49 4.72 11.50
CA ALA A 348 2.20 4.07 11.70
C ALA A 348 1.45 3.69 10.41
N GLU A 349 1.68 4.38 9.30
CA GLU A 349 1.04 4.06 8.01
C GLU A 349 1.85 3.01 7.23
N LEU A 350 3.17 3.14 7.22
CA LEU A 350 4.09 2.29 6.46
C LEU A 350 4.64 1.10 7.28
N GLY A 351 4.49 1.14 8.61
CA GLY A 351 4.94 0.11 9.53
C GLY A 351 6.43 -0.12 9.44
N VAL A 352 6.79 -1.40 9.35
CA VAL A 352 8.12 -1.86 9.02
C VAL A 352 8.70 -1.02 7.87
N ALA A 353 8.01 -0.87 6.73
CA ALA A 353 8.58 -0.24 5.52
C ALA A 353 9.20 1.17 5.75
N ALA A 354 8.71 1.95 6.71
CA ALA A 354 9.29 3.25 7.06
C ALA A 354 10.78 3.17 7.48
N HIS A 355 11.18 2.13 8.23
CA HIS A 355 12.56 1.99 8.71
C HIS A 355 13.56 1.69 7.58
N TRP A 356 13.11 1.11 6.46
CA TRP A 356 13.99 0.73 5.35
C TRP A 356 14.20 1.91 4.41
N SER A 357 13.14 2.68 4.13
CA SER A 357 13.25 3.94 3.36
C SER A 357 14.33 4.87 3.96
N TYR A 358 14.47 4.88 5.29
CA TYR A 358 15.45 5.71 6.00
C TYR A 358 16.91 5.22 5.88
N LYS A 359 17.14 3.90 5.89
CA LYS A 359 18.49 3.31 5.77
C LYS A 359 19.11 3.51 4.38
N GLU A 360 18.29 3.57 3.33
CA GLU A 360 18.79 3.82 1.97
C GLU A 360 19.07 5.30 1.71
N GLY A 361 18.29 6.22 2.31
CA GLY A 361 18.54 7.66 2.21
C GLY A 361 19.86 8.12 2.84
N THR A 362 20.36 7.38 3.84
CA THR A 362 21.67 7.64 4.46
C THR A 362 22.85 7.02 3.70
N ALA A 363 22.62 6.02 2.85
CA ALA A 363 23.65 5.40 2.02
C ALA A 363 24.05 6.26 0.79
N ALA A 364 23.30 7.31 0.48
CA ALA A 364 23.55 8.20 -0.67
C ALA A 364 24.53 9.36 -0.40
N ASN A 365 25.17 9.43 0.78
CA ASN A 365 26.19 10.46 1.07
C ASN A 365 27.46 9.86 1.69
N PRO A 366 28.38 9.28 0.90
CA PRO A 366 29.72 8.96 1.35
C PRO A 366 30.61 10.20 1.19
N SER A 367 30.50 11.15 2.12
CA SER A 367 31.50 12.21 2.24
C SER A 367 31.63 12.66 3.69
N TYR A 368 32.33 11.87 4.49
CA TYR A 368 33.20 12.34 5.56
C TYR A 368 34.22 11.23 5.88
N HIS A 369 35.37 11.29 5.23
CA HIS A 369 36.69 11.12 5.85
C HIS A 369 37.74 11.83 5.02
#